data_AF-A0A6J3KQG1-F1
#
_entry.id   AF-A0A6J3KQG1-F1
#
_cell.length_a   1.000
_cell.length_b   1.000
_cell.length_c   1.000
_cell.angle_alpha   90.00
_cell.angle_beta   90.00
_cell.angle_gamma   90.00
#
_symmetry.space_group_name_H-M   'P 1'
#
loop_
_entity.id
_entity.type
_entity.pdbx_description
1 polymer ?
#
loop_
_entity_poly.entity_id
_entity_poly.type
_entity_poly.pdbx_seq_one_letter_code
_entity_poly.pdbx_strand_id
1 'polypeptide(L)'
;MVTMNSEQSACRRKPGENNDIGGTADRYRSRDNQIDQCNNQNGQAVDKSPSSPTYHITASCAEDTPNYLVYQKMEDIVEKMSDEVTGVPVKTVKNFMTKTPSVFTGTDLISWMMKAMAIDDQEALHVAHLMASHGYFFPIDDHCLTVKNDNTFYRFQTPYFWPSNCWEPENTDYAVYLCKRTMQNKTRLELADYEAENLAKLQKMFSRKWEFIFMQAEAQSKVDKKRDKLERKVLDSQERAFWDVYRPMPGCVNTTEMDIKKACRTYKPISKLNKHLGMTSTDIPSHSGSFSISSIESLNKEIEMLKSRLDRSNIKVSKVSEALIAYFEQYVEYDPFFIQPEFTNPWISDNPEMWEQEKLAKEISTRRVKRWGFSLQELLQDPIGREQFIRFLDKEFSGENLKFWEAVQELKTLPQKEVQNKVNEIWNEYLGPDASCPINVDCQSYELTKKHLQKPDRWCFDITAAHVYHLMKSDSYSRYLRSEMYKDFLSGSKKKTSVKGIRSIVSFSGRRDTATS
;
A
#
# COMPACT_ATOMS: atom_id res chain seq x y z
N MET A 1 17.12 -20.14 -28.47
CA MET A 1 17.01 -20.61 -27.07
C MET A 1 18.44 -20.72 -26.56
N VAL A 2 18.82 -19.77 -25.70
CA VAL A 2 20.22 -19.37 -25.50
C VAL A 2 20.91 -20.31 -24.51
N THR A 3 22.05 -20.86 -24.92
CA THR A 3 23.02 -21.55 -24.06
C THR A 3 23.41 -20.66 -22.89
N MET A 4 23.29 -21.14 -21.64
CA MET A 4 23.84 -20.48 -20.46
C MET A 4 25.38 -20.52 -20.52
N ASN A 5 25.97 -19.58 -21.26
CA ASN A 5 27.42 -19.35 -21.31
C ASN A 5 27.76 -18.19 -20.36
N SER A 6 28.49 -18.50 -19.29
CA SER A 6 28.92 -17.58 -18.23
C SER A 6 30.18 -16.77 -18.60
N GLU A 7 30.31 -16.26 -19.83
CA GLU A 7 31.54 -15.59 -20.28
C GLU A 7 31.46 -14.05 -20.33
N GLN A 8 30.36 -13.43 -19.93
CA GLN A 8 30.29 -11.97 -19.75
C GLN A 8 30.38 -11.59 -18.28
N SER A 9 31.54 -11.84 -17.68
CA SER A 9 31.92 -11.28 -16.38
C SER A 9 33.37 -10.82 -16.46
N ALA A 10 33.64 -9.88 -17.36
CA ALA A 10 34.87 -9.09 -17.35
C ALA A 10 34.65 -7.78 -18.11
N CYS A 11 35.16 -6.68 -17.54
CA CYS A 11 35.30 -5.34 -18.11
C CYS A 11 34.15 -4.34 -17.90
N ARG A 12 34.14 -3.69 -16.73
CA ARG A 12 33.99 -2.23 -16.64
C ARG A 12 35.28 -1.66 -16.04
N ARG A 13 36.14 -1.08 -16.87
CA ARG A 13 37.24 -0.20 -16.43
C ARG A 13 36.84 1.26 -16.74
N LYS A 14 37.20 2.14 -15.80
CA LYS A 14 37.00 3.60 -15.82
C LYS A 14 37.62 4.25 -17.08
N PRO A 15 37.06 5.36 -17.61
CA PRO A 15 37.70 6.12 -18.67
C PRO A 15 38.78 7.05 -18.09
N GLY A 16 39.97 6.98 -18.65
CA GLY A 16 41.08 7.90 -18.41
C GLY A 16 41.59 8.46 -19.74
N GLU A 17 41.74 9.78 -19.73
CA GLU A 17 42.64 10.64 -20.50
C GLU A 17 42.64 10.62 -22.04
N ASN A 18 42.27 11.79 -22.57
CA ASN A 18 42.41 12.22 -23.96
C ASN A 18 43.88 12.20 -24.40
N ASN A 19 44.12 11.74 -25.63
CA ASN A 19 45.18 12.29 -26.46
C ASN A 19 44.71 12.33 -27.91
N ASP A 20 44.93 13.51 -28.51
CA ASP A 20 44.74 13.85 -29.92
C ASP A 20 45.43 12.85 -30.86
N ILE A 21 44.87 12.69 -32.06
CA ILE A 21 45.53 12.84 -33.37
C ILE A 21 44.46 12.73 -34.45
N GLY A 22 44.38 13.76 -35.29
CA GLY A 22 43.44 13.85 -36.41
C GLY A 22 43.88 13.13 -37.68
N GLY A 23 43.01 13.16 -38.69
CA GLY A 23 43.38 12.93 -40.08
C GLY A 23 42.33 12.24 -40.96
N THR A 24 41.65 13.06 -41.78
CA THR A 24 41.22 12.81 -43.18
C THR A 24 40.33 11.57 -43.48
N ALA A 25 39.05 11.72 -43.81
CA ALA A 25 38.42 12.28 -45.03
C ALA A 25 38.16 11.25 -46.14
N ASP A 26 36.95 11.37 -46.70
CA ASP A 26 36.52 11.01 -48.07
C ASP A 26 36.24 9.53 -48.42
N ARG A 27 34.95 9.17 -48.68
CA ARG A 27 34.19 9.43 -49.93
C ARG A 27 33.19 8.33 -50.36
N TYR A 28 32.04 8.82 -50.87
CA TYR A 28 31.05 8.27 -51.82
C TYR A 28 30.31 6.95 -51.51
N ARG A 29 28.98 6.94 -51.26
CA ARG A 29 27.77 7.16 -52.11
C ARG A 29 27.36 5.98 -53.03
N SER A 30 26.18 5.45 -52.69
CA SER A 30 25.05 5.05 -53.56
C SER A 30 25.16 3.82 -54.46
N ARG A 31 24.20 2.89 -54.26
CA ARG A 31 23.34 2.41 -55.34
C ARG A 31 22.04 1.78 -54.84
N ASP A 32 20.94 2.35 -55.30
CA ASP A 32 19.56 1.93 -55.13
C ASP A 32 19.15 0.81 -56.12
N ASN A 33 18.13 0.05 -55.69
CA ASN A 33 16.97 -0.50 -56.43
C ASN A 33 17.15 -1.37 -57.68
N GLN A 34 16.63 -2.61 -57.59
CA GLN A 34 15.41 -3.15 -58.25
C GLN A 34 15.55 -4.67 -58.46
N ILE A 35 14.48 -5.43 -58.19
CA ILE A 35 13.83 -6.35 -59.15
C ILE A 35 12.60 -6.98 -58.47
N ASP A 36 11.48 -6.81 -59.15
CA ASP A 36 10.14 -7.33 -58.86
C ASP A 36 9.88 -8.68 -59.57
N GLN A 37 8.97 -9.46 -58.97
CA GLN A 37 8.04 -10.44 -59.58
C GLN A 37 8.52 -11.78 -60.17
N CYS A 38 8.01 -12.87 -59.59
CA CYS A 38 7.35 -13.93 -60.36
C CYS A 38 6.26 -14.68 -59.56
N ASN A 39 5.26 -15.14 -60.32
CA ASN A 39 3.90 -15.56 -59.95
C ASN A 39 3.74 -17.04 -59.51
N ASN A 40 2.80 -17.25 -58.58
CA ASN A 40 1.69 -18.22 -58.56
C ASN A 40 1.84 -19.65 -59.18
N GLN A 41 1.64 -20.70 -58.34
CA GLN A 41 0.58 -21.73 -58.44
C GLN A 41 0.94 -23.01 -57.64
N ASN A 42 0.13 -23.36 -56.62
CA ASN A 42 -0.54 -24.67 -56.48
C ASN A 42 -1.13 -24.82 -55.07
N GLY A 43 -2.44 -25.05 -55.02
CA GLY A 43 -3.18 -25.28 -53.80
C GLY A 43 -3.17 -26.76 -53.39
N GLN A 44 -3.08 -27.00 -52.08
CA GLN A 44 -3.66 -28.17 -51.43
C GLN A 44 -4.19 -27.74 -50.06
N ALA A 45 -5.45 -28.10 -49.80
CA ALA A 45 -6.18 -27.80 -48.59
C ALA A 45 -5.61 -28.57 -47.40
N VAL A 46 -5.35 -27.88 -46.28
CA VAL A 46 -5.04 -28.50 -45.00
C VAL A 46 -5.86 -27.84 -43.89
N ASP A 47 -6.45 -28.72 -43.09
CA ASP A 47 -7.35 -28.55 -41.95
C ASP A 47 -6.97 -27.40 -41.00
N LYS A 48 -7.96 -26.54 -40.67
CA LYS A 48 -7.82 -25.48 -39.67
C LYS A 48 -8.30 -25.95 -38.30
N SER A 49 -7.37 -26.44 -37.49
CA SER A 49 -7.52 -26.46 -36.03
C SER A 49 -7.15 -25.07 -35.48
N PRO A 50 -7.82 -24.55 -34.43
CA PRO A 50 -7.60 -23.19 -33.98
C PRO A 50 -6.23 -23.09 -33.27
N SER A 51 -5.25 -22.52 -33.96
CA SER A 51 -4.02 -22.06 -33.34
C SER A 51 -4.35 -20.91 -32.39
N SER A 52 -4.40 -21.19 -31.09
CA SER A 52 -4.33 -20.16 -30.07
C SER A 52 -3.06 -19.34 -30.31
N PRO A 53 -3.13 -18.00 -30.44
CA PRO A 53 -1.93 -17.20 -30.58
C PRO A 53 -1.14 -17.30 -29.28
N THR A 54 -0.01 -18.00 -29.31
CA THR A 54 1.02 -17.91 -28.29
C THR A 54 1.58 -16.49 -28.36
N TYR A 55 1.04 -15.61 -27.53
CA TYR A 55 1.65 -14.31 -27.28
C TYR A 55 2.98 -14.56 -26.58
N HIS A 56 4.07 -14.56 -27.35
CA HIS A 56 5.40 -14.33 -26.80
C HIS A 56 5.43 -12.88 -26.32
N ILE A 57 5.08 -12.68 -25.05
CA ILE A 57 5.38 -11.44 -24.34
C ILE A 57 6.87 -11.52 -24.00
N THR A 58 7.71 -10.94 -24.84
CA THR A 58 9.01 -10.44 -24.35
C THR A 58 8.70 -9.50 -23.20
N ALA A 59 9.20 -9.82 -22.01
CA ALA A 59 8.96 -9.10 -20.76
C ALA A 59 8.82 -7.59 -20.99
N SER A 60 7.72 -7.00 -20.50
CA SER A 60 7.69 -5.55 -20.27
C SER A 60 8.88 -5.19 -19.39
N CYS A 61 9.41 -3.98 -19.54
CA CYS A 61 10.63 -3.53 -18.85
C CYS A 61 10.62 -3.99 -17.38
N ALA A 62 11.73 -4.53 -16.85
CA ALA A 62 11.83 -4.93 -15.43
C ALA A 62 11.38 -3.79 -14.49
N GLU A 63 11.56 -2.54 -14.95
CA GLU A 63 11.14 -1.28 -14.35
C GLU A 63 9.62 -1.12 -14.16
N ASP A 64 8.80 -1.85 -14.92
CA ASP A 64 7.34 -1.81 -14.86
C ASP A 64 6.78 -2.72 -13.75
N THR A 65 7.61 -3.56 -13.12
CA THR A 65 7.15 -4.42 -12.03
C THR A 65 6.97 -3.59 -10.74
N PRO A 66 5.84 -3.73 -10.01
CA PRO A 66 5.60 -2.96 -8.79
C PRO A 66 6.61 -3.21 -7.66
N ASN A 67 7.39 -4.29 -7.76
CA ASN A 67 8.40 -4.67 -6.77
C ASN A 67 9.80 -4.18 -7.16
N TYR A 68 10.01 -3.72 -8.41
CA TYR A 68 11.32 -3.30 -8.92
C TYR A 68 11.99 -2.24 -8.04
N LEU A 69 11.24 -1.22 -7.61
CA LEU A 69 11.77 -0.15 -6.75
C LEU A 69 12.28 -0.67 -5.40
N VAL A 70 11.72 -1.78 -4.91
CA VAL A 70 12.19 -2.41 -3.66
C VAL A 70 13.49 -3.16 -3.92
N TYR A 71 13.58 -3.89 -5.04
CA TYR A 71 14.81 -4.58 -5.45
C TYR A 71 15.97 -3.60 -5.64
N GLN A 72 15.75 -2.48 -6.34
CA GLN A 72 16.79 -1.45 -6.49
C GLN A 72 17.31 -0.94 -5.14
N LYS A 73 16.42 -0.67 -4.18
CA LYS A 73 16.84 -0.23 -2.83
C LYS A 73 17.62 -1.30 -2.07
N MET A 74 17.25 -2.57 -2.22
CA MET A 74 17.99 -3.67 -1.61
C MET A 74 19.37 -3.82 -2.25
N GLU A 75 19.45 -3.68 -3.58
CA GLU A 75 20.70 -3.76 -4.35
C GLU A 75 21.66 -2.63 -3.99
N ASP A 76 21.17 -1.39 -3.87
CA ASP A 76 21.97 -0.25 -3.38
C ASP A 76 22.60 -0.51 -2.01
N ILE A 77 21.90 -1.25 -1.14
CA ILE A 77 22.42 -1.66 0.17
C ILE A 77 23.48 -2.76 0.00
N VAL A 78 23.22 -3.77 -0.82
CA VAL A 78 24.17 -4.87 -1.10
C VAL A 78 25.46 -4.35 -1.71
N GLU A 79 25.38 -3.39 -2.65
CA GLU A 79 26.55 -2.77 -3.24
C GLU A 79 27.44 -2.12 -2.16
N LYS A 80 26.84 -1.36 -1.22
CA LYS A 80 27.55 -0.78 -0.08
C LYS A 80 28.11 -1.85 0.87
N MET A 81 27.36 -2.94 1.09
CA MET A 81 27.83 -4.07 1.90
C MET A 81 29.04 -4.77 1.26
N SER A 82 29.15 -4.74 -0.07
CA SER A 82 30.22 -5.39 -0.83
C SER A 82 31.46 -4.53 -1.04
N ASP A 83 31.45 -3.28 -0.57
CA ASP A 83 32.59 -2.36 -0.69
C ASP A 83 33.84 -2.90 0.02
N GLU A 84 35.00 -2.80 -0.64
CA GLU A 84 36.25 -3.42 -0.15
C GLU A 84 36.77 -2.79 1.15
N VAL A 85 36.42 -1.53 1.42
CA VAL A 85 36.97 -0.74 2.54
C VAL A 85 35.96 -0.56 3.64
N THR A 86 34.73 -0.23 3.28
CA THR A 86 33.66 0.16 4.19
C THR A 86 32.60 -0.92 4.36
N GLY A 87 32.62 -1.97 3.54
CA GLY A 87 31.64 -3.06 3.52
C GLY A 87 31.83 -4.10 4.62
N VAL A 88 31.07 -5.19 4.51
CA VAL A 88 31.13 -6.35 5.41
C VAL A 88 32.43 -7.12 5.15
N PRO A 89 33.22 -7.48 6.18
CA PRO A 89 34.52 -8.12 6.00
C PRO A 89 34.38 -9.56 5.46
N VAL A 90 34.54 -9.72 4.15
CA VAL A 90 34.53 -11.02 3.46
C VAL A 90 35.90 -11.70 3.58
N LYS A 91 35.92 -12.96 4.04
CA LYS A 91 37.16 -13.72 4.30
C LYS A 91 37.10 -15.12 3.71
N THR A 92 38.27 -15.73 3.56
CA THR A 92 38.40 -17.17 3.31
C THR A 92 38.76 -17.88 4.60
N VAL A 93 37.86 -18.72 5.10
CA VAL A 93 38.04 -19.45 6.35
C VAL A 93 38.70 -20.80 6.07
N LYS A 94 39.75 -21.13 6.82
CA LYS A 94 40.47 -22.42 6.75
C LYS A 94 40.26 -23.18 8.05
N ASN A 95 39.60 -24.34 7.96
CA ASN A 95 39.50 -25.30 9.05
C ASN A 95 40.37 -26.53 8.74
N PHE A 96 40.56 -27.40 9.73
CA PHE A 96 41.44 -28.58 9.69
C PHE A 96 41.25 -29.48 8.45
N MET A 97 40.05 -29.50 7.84
CA MET A 97 39.73 -30.32 6.65
C MET A 97 39.10 -29.55 5.47
N THR A 98 38.74 -28.27 5.65
CA THR A 98 37.96 -27.53 4.66
C THR A 98 38.42 -26.08 4.53
N LYS A 99 38.52 -25.61 3.28
CA LYS A 99 38.72 -24.19 2.95
C LYS A 99 37.41 -23.67 2.34
N THR A 100 36.82 -22.67 2.98
CA THR A 100 35.57 -22.03 2.56
C THR A 100 35.87 -20.59 2.13
N PRO A 101 35.79 -20.29 0.82
CA PRO A 101 36.15 -18.98 0.29
C PRO A 101 34.98 -18.01 0.41
N SER A 102 35.27 -16.71 0.38
CA SER A 102 34.28 -15.64 0.18
C SER A 102 33.04 -15.78 1.07
N VAL A 103 33.26 -15.78 2.39
CA VAL A 103 32.20 -15.81 3.41
C VAL A 103 32.37 -14.69 4.42
N PHE A 104 31.26 -14.28 5.02
CA PHE A 104 31.20 -13.36 6.15
C PHE A 104 30.30 -13.95 7.24
N THR A 105 30.39 -13.44 8.47
CA THR A 105 29.58 -13.92 9.59
C THR A 105 28.29 -13.12 9.73
N GLY A 106 27.26 -13.73 10.35
CA GLY A 106 26.05 -13.03 10.71
C GLY A 106 26.31 -11.84 11.64
N THR A 107 27.19 -12.01 12.64
CA THR A 107 27.60 -10.93 13.54
C THR A 107 28.24 -9.75 12.82
N ASP A 108 29.11 -10.00 11.83
CA ASP A 108 29.76 -8.94 11.05
C ASP A 108 28.73 -8.19 10.19
N LEU A 109 27.78 -8.91 9.59
CA LEU A 109 26.69 -8.33 8.81
C LEU A 109 25.80 -7.41 9.66
N ILE A 110 25.32 -7.90 10.81
CA ILE A 110 24.42 -7.11 11.68
C ILE A 110 25.14 -5.90 12.25
N SER A 111 26.39 -6.06 12.69
CA SER A 111 27.21 -4.95 13.18
C SER A 111 27.42 -3.87 12.11
N TRP A 112 27.63 -4.27 10.86
CA TRP A 112 27.73 -3.34 9.74
C TRP A 112 26.41 -2.60 9.51
N MET A 113 25.28 -3.30 9.50
CA MET A 113 23.95 -2.71 9.26
C MET A 113 23.56 -1.69 10.32
N MET A 114 23.77 -2.00 11.61
CA MET A 114 23.51 -1.06 12.71
C MET A 114 24.29 0.25 12.51
N LYS A 115 25.56 0.16 12.10
CA LYS A 115 26.42 1.33 11.88
C LYS A 115 26.07 2.09 10.61
N ALA A 116 25.85 1.39 9.50
CA ALA A 116 25.64 2.00 8.19
C ALA A 116 24.23 2.60 8.04
N MET A 117 23.23 2.01 8.68
CA MET A 117 21.82 2.40 8.56
C MET A 117 21.28 3.14 9.80
N ALA A 118 22.05 3.21 10.90
CA ALA A 118 21.64 3.82 12.16
C ALA A 118 20.33 3.21 12.73
N ILE A 119 20.24 1.89 12.68
CA ILE A 119 19.10 1.08 13.17
C ILE A 119 19.52 0.21 14.36
N ASP A 120 18.55 -0.26 15.14
CA ASP A 120 18.81 -1.17 16.26
C ASP A 120 19.12 -2.60 15.81
N ASP A 121 19.56 -3.45 16.75
CA ASP A 121 19.95 -4.84 16.48
C ASP A 121 18.81 -5.70 15.94
N GLN A 122 17.58 -5.51 16.44
CA GLN A 122 16.43 -6.32 16.04
C GLN A 122 15.92 -5.93 14.65
N GLU A 123 15.89 -4.63 14.37
CA GLU A 123 15.57 -4.09 13.05
C GLU A 123 16.64 -4.49 12.02
N ALA A 124 17.93 -4.38 12.37
CA ALA A 124 19.02 -4.83 11.51
C ALA A 124 18.90 -6.31 11.16
N LEU A 125 18.66 -7.17 12.16
CA LEU A 125 18.45 -8.59 11.95
C LEU A 125 17.24 -8.86 11.05
N HIS A 126 16.12 -8.16 11.28
CA HIS A 126 14.92 -8.33 10.47
C HIS A 126 15.15 -7.92 9.00
N VAL A 127 15.76 -6.76 8.75
CA VAL A 127 16.08 -6.29 7.39
C VAL A 127 17.05 -7.26 6.71
N ALA A 128 18.08 -7.73 7.42
CA ALA A 128 19.01 -8.72 6.90
C ALA A 128 18.29 -10.01 6.48
N HIS A 129 17.36 -10.47 7.32
CA HIS A 129 16.54 -11.65 7.06
C HIS A 129 15.68 -11.49 5.80
N LEU A 130 15.06 -10.32 5.63
CA LEU A 130 14.29 -10.00 4.43
C LEU A 130 15.19 -10.00 3.19
N MET A 131 16.37 -9.37 3.24
CA MET A 131 17.30 -9.36 2.10
C MET A 131 17.80 -10.77 1.74
N ALA A 132 18.05 -11.62 2.74
CA ALA A 132 18.41 -13.02 2.51
C ALA A 132 17.27 -13.81 1.85
N SER A 133 16.03 -13.63 2.31
CA SER A 133 14.84 -14.29 1.74
C SER A 133 14.54 -13.88 0.29
N HIS A 134 15.07 -12.74 -0.17
CA HIS A 134 15.02 -12.31 -1.57
C HIS A 134 16.24 -12.75 -2.39
N GLY A 135 17.18 -13.48 -1.77
CA GLY A 135 18.30 -14.10 -2.44
C GLY A 135 19.53 -13.22 -2.65
N TYR A 136 19.67 -12.08 -1.97
CA TYR A 136 20.85 -11.23 -2.13
C TYR A 136 22.10 -11.78 -1.44
N PHE A 137 21.91 -12.51 -0.35
CA PHE A 137 22.92 -13.32 0.31
C PHE A 137 22.26 -14.49 1.03
N PHE A 138 23.01 -15.53 1.31
CA PHE A 138 22.43 -16.80 1.77
C PHE A 138 23.37 -17.54 2.73
N PRO A 139 22.82 -18.32 3.67
CA PRO A 139 23.62 -19.20 4.52
C PRO A 139 24.23 -20.32 3.67
N ILE A 140 25.51 -20.65 3.91
CA ILE A 140 26.22 -21.62 3.07
C ILE A 140 25.78 -23.08 3.30
N ASP A 141 25.29 -23.38 4.51
CA ASP A 141 25.03 -24.75 4.99
C ASP A 141 23.53 -25.03 5.26
N ASP A 142 22.63 -24.12 4.88
CA ASP A 142 21.18 -24.25 5.10
C ASP A 142 20.39 -23.84 3.84
N HIS A 143 19.28 -24.53 3.58
CA HIS A 143 18.31 -24.19 2.53
C HIS A 143 17.32 -23.11 2.97
N CYS A 144 17.18 -22.91 4.29
CA CYS A 144 16.33 -21.86 4.84
C CYS A 144 17.06 -20.50 4.74
N LEU A 145 16.59 -19.61 3.85
CA LEU A 145 17.17 -18.28 3.61
C LEU A 145 16.90 -17.30 4.75
N THR A 146 17.54 -17.57 5.89
CA THR A 146 17.36 -16.88 7.16
C THR A 146 18.70 -16.35 7.65
N VAL A 147 18.67 -15.22 8.37
CA VAL A 147 19.85 -14.64 9.01
C VAL A 147 19.77 -14.83 10.51
N LYS A 148 20.92 -15.17 11.11
CA LYS A 148 21.16 -15.31 12.54
C LYS A 148 22.28 -14.35 12.94
N ASN A 149 22.14 -13.68 14.08
CA ASN A 149 23.19 -12.84 14.67
C ASN A 149 24.21 -13.70 15.43
N ASP A 150 24.92 -14.56 14.72
CA ASP A 150 25.92 -15.48 15.25
C ASP A 150 27.07 -15.69 14.25
N ASN A 151 27.94 -16.67 14.52
CA ASN A 151 29.08 -17.00 13.66
C ASN A 151 28.68 -17.86 12.44
N THR A 152 27.40 -17.97 12.08
CA THR A 152 26.96 -18.62 10.85
C THR A 152 27.54 -17.91 9.64
N PHE A 153 27.99 -18.69 8.66
CA PHE A 153 28.60 -18.15 7.45
C PHE A 153 27.57 -17.88 6.34
N TYR A 154 27.67 -16.71 5.76
CA TYR A 154 26.86 -16.25 4.64
C TYR A 154 27.74 -15.89 3.44
N ARG A 155 27.12 -15.84 2.27
CA ARG A 155 27.77 -15.43 1.02
C ARG A 155 26.84 -14.54 0.20
N PHE A 156 27.42 -13.54 -0.46
CA PHE A 156 26.71 -12.70 -1.44
C PHE A 156 26.33 -13.50 -2.70
N GLN A 157 25.13 -13.24 -3.19
CA GLN A 157 24.66 -13.76 -4.46
C GLN A 157 25.25 -12.96 -5.63
N THR A 158 25.47 -13.64 -6.75
CA THR A 158 25.89 -12.97 -7.99
C THR A 158 24.74 -12.11 -8.56
N PRO A 159 25.03 -10.90 -9.09
CA PRO A 159 24.01 -10.05 -9.71
C PRO A 159 23.20 -10.72 -10.83
N TYR A 160 23.76 -11.74 -11.47
CA TYR A 160 23.02 -12.55 -12.45
C TYR A 160 21.75 -13.18 -11.86
N PHE A 161 21.81 -13.65 -10.62
CA PHE A 161 20.69 -14.30 -9.93
C PHE A 161 19.85 -13.34 -9.09
N TRP A 162 20.03 -12.02 -9.22
CA TRP A 162 19.20 -11.06 -8.49
C TRP A 162 17.76 -11.05 -9.00
N PRO A 163 16.77 -10.85 -8.11
CA PRO A 163 15.35 -10.90 -8.46
C PRO A 163 14.92 -9.75 -9.39
N SER A 164 15.66 -8.63 -9.43
CA SER A 164 15.42 -7.52 -10.38
C SER A 164 15.53 -7.92 -11.85
N ASN A 165 16.24 -9.01 -12.16
CA ASN A 165 16.29 -9.59 -13.50
C ASN A 165 14.98 -10.27 -13.91
N CYS A 166 13.95 -10.24 -13.05
CA CYS A 166 12.59 -10.72 -13.32
C CYS A 166 12.55 -12.18 -13.81
N TRP A 167 13.30 -13.05 -13.12
CA TRP A 167 13.33 -14.47 -13.46
C TRP A 167 11.96 -15.12 -13.29
N GLU A 168 11.56 -15.88 -14.30
CA GLU A 168 10.41 -16.80 -14.27
C GLU A 168 10.90 -18.23 -14.56
N PRO A 169 11.61 -18.88 -13.62
CA PRO A 169 12.24 -20.16 -13.90
C PRO A 169 11.20 -21.27 -14.06
N GLU A 170 11.32 -22.03 -15.15
CA GLU A 170 10.39 -23.08 -15.49
C GLU A 170 10.64 -24.37 -14.67
N ASN A 171 9.63 -25.23 -14.61
CA ASN A 171 9.78 -26.56 -14.01
C ASN A 171 10.80 -27.44 -14.75
N THR A 172 11.02 -27.20 -16.05
CA THR A 172 12.05 -27.90 -16.83
C THR A 172 13.45 -27.55 -16.33
N ASP A 173 13.72 -26.27 -16.04
CA ASP A 173 15.02 -25.81 -15.53
C ASP A 173 15.31 -26.39 -14.15
N TYR A 174 14.29 -26.43 -13.27
CA TYR A 174 14.43 -27.03 -11.94
C TYR A 174 14.68 -28.54 -12.01
N ALA A 175 14.04 -29.24 -12.95
CA ALA A 175 14.30 -30.67 -13.18
C ALA A 175 15.74 -30.93 -13.62
N VAL A 176 16.29 -30.09 -14.52
CA VAL A 176 17.70 -30.16 -14.93
C VAL A 176 18.63 -29.94 -13.74
N TYR A 177 18.36 -28.92 -12.91
CA TYR A 177 19.14 -28.63 -11.71
C TYR A 177 19.17 -29.81 -10.72
N LEU A 178 18.01 -30.34 -10.34
CA LEU A 178 17.90 -31.48 -9.43
C LEU A 178 18.56 -32.73 -10.01
N CYS A 179 18.32 -33.02 -11.30
CA CYS A 179 18.97 -34.13 -12.00
C CYS A 179 20.50 -33.98 -11.95
N LYS A 180 21.03 -32.79 -12.28
CA LYS A 180 22.46 -32.49 -12.24
C LYS A 180 23.05 -32.74 -10.84
N ARG A 181 22.34 -32.36 -9.77
CA ARG A 181 22.78 -32.61 -8.37
C ARG A 181 22.88 -34.09 -8.03
N THR A 182 21.87 -34.89 -8.40
CA THR A 182 21.91 -36.35 -8.16
C THR A 182 23.09 -37.04 -8.85
N MET A 183 23.56 -36.52 -9.98
CA MET A 183 24.68 -37.09 -10.74
C MET A 183 26.07 -36.82 -10.14
N GLN A 184 26.17 -35.90 -9.17
CA GLN A 184 27.48 -35.49 -8.66
C GLN A 184 28.06 -36.41 -7.57
N ASN A 185 27.26 -37.32 -6.99
CA ASN A 185 27.67 -38.28 -5.96
C ASN A 185 28.52 -37.65 -4.82
N LYS A 186 28.07 -36.50 -4.29
CA LYS A 186 28.72 -35.81 -3.17
C LYS A 186 27.69 -35.53 -2.09
N THR A 187 28.02 -35.85 -0.84
CA THR A 187 27.13 -35.65 0.32
C THR A 187 26.60 -34.21 0.45
N ARG A 188 27.43 -33.19 0.22
CA ARG A 188 27.00 -31.78 0.24
C ARG A 188 25.99 -31.38 -0.86
N LEU A 189 25.77 -32.24 -1.85
CA LEU A 189 24.85 -32.00 -2.97
C LEU A 189 23.70 -33.01 -2.97
N GLU A 190 23.62 -33.89 -1.97
CA GLU A 190 22.48 -34.78 -1.77
C GLU A 190 21.22 -33.94 -1.70
N LEU A 191 20.14 -34.48 -2.27
CA LEU A 191 18.86 -33.80 -2.26
C LEU A 191 18.27 -33.89 -0.86
N ALA A 192 17.74 -32.78 -0.37
CA ALA A 192 16.85 -32.83 0.80
C ALA A 192 15.57 -33.59 0.45
N ASP A 193 14.84 -34.07 1.47
CA ASP A 193 13.64 -34.89 1.26
C ASP A 193 12.60 -34.20 0.36
N TYR A 194 12.35 -32.90 0.59
CA TYR A 194 11.42 -32.12 -0.23
C TYR A 194 11.90 -31.95 -1.68
N GLU A 195 13.22 -31.85 -1.90
CA GLU A 195 13.81 -31.77 -3.24
C GLU A 195 13.69 -33.11 -3.98
N ALA A 196 13.89 -34.23 -3.27
CA ALA A 196 13.70 -35.58 -3.80
C ALA A 196 12.22 -35.83 -4.18
N GLU A 197 11.28 -35.40 -3.35
CA GLU A 197 9.85 -35.43 -3.68
C GLU A 197 9.52 -34.58 -4.92
N ASN A 198 10.10 -33.38 -5.02
CA ASN A 198 9.92 -32.51 -6.18
C ASN A 198 10.49 -33.16 -7.44
N LEU A 199 11.69 -33.76 -7.36
CA LEU A 199 12.29 -34.50 -8.47
C LEU A 199 11.38 -35.64 -8.94
N ALA A 200 10.82 -36.43 -8.01
CA ALA A 200 9.90 -37.52 -8.35
C ALA A 200 8.63 -37.01 -9.06
N LYS A 201 8.07 -35.88 -8.60
CA LYS A 201 6.93 -35.22 -9.27
C LYS A 201 7.30 -34.76 -10.68
N LEU A 202 8.46 -34.15 -10.86
CA LEU A 202 8.96 -33.67 -12.16
C LEU A 202 9.26 -34.81 -13.12
N GLN A 203 9.84 -35.92 -12.66
CA GLN A 203 10.06 -37.13 -13.46
C GLN A 203 8.75 -37.71 -13.99
N LYS A 204 7.71 -37.74 -13.15
CA LYS A 204 6.36 -38.15 -13.59
C LYS A 204 5.80 -37.20 -14.64
N MET A 205 5.89 -35.89 -14.39
CA MET A 205 5.38 -34.82 -15.26
C MET A 205 6.07 -34.80 -16.63
N PHE A 206 7.38 -34.99 -16.67
CA PHE A 206 8.21 -34.91 -17.87
C PHE A 206 8.70 -36.28 -18.36
N SER A 207 8.01 -37.37 -18.03
CA SER A 207 8.42 -38.74 -18.36
C SER A 207 8.84 -38.93 -19.83
N ARG A 208 8.10 -38.34 -20.78
CA ARG A 208 8.40 -38.42 -22.23
C ARG A 208 9.58 -37.56 -22.69
N LYS A 209 9.97 -36.55 -21.90
CA LYS A 209 11.08 -35.63 -22.19
C LYS A 209 12.28 -35.85 -21.27
N TRP A 210 12.24 -36.86 -20.40
CA TRP A 210 13.23 -37.05 -19.34
C TRP A 210 14.65 -37.29 -19.89
N GLU A 211 14.78 -38.00 -21.01
CA GLU A 211 16.09 -38.20 -21.67
C GLU A 211 16.75 -36.88 -22.07
N PHE A 212 15.98 -35.90 -22.55
CA PHE A 212 16.51 -34.57 -22.89
C PHE A 212 16.94 -33.79 -21.64
N ILE A 213 16.15 -33.86 -20.56
CA ILE A 213 16.50 -33.26 -19.26
C ILE A 213 17.81 -33.86 -18.73
N PHE A 214 17.94 -35.19 -18.78
CA PHE A 214 19.14 -35.90 -18.37
C PHE A 214 20.36 -35.51 -19.21
N MET A 215 20.21 -35.47 -20.54
CA MET A 215 21.28 -35.07 -21.46
C MET A 215 21.75 -33.63 -21.19
N GLN A 216 20.83 -32.71 -20.92
CA GLN A 216 21.13 -31.33 -20.56
C GLN A 216 21.87 -31.24 -19.21
N ALA A 217 21.40 -31.96 -18.20
CA ALA A 217 22.05 -32.03 -16.89
C ALA A 217 23.47 -32.62 -16.98
N GLU A 218 23.67 -33.66 -17.79
CA GLU A 218 24.97 -34.26 -18.04
C GLU A 218 25.94 -33.28 -18.72
N ALA A 219 25.46 -32.57 -19.74
CA ALA A 219 26.24 -31.55 -20.45
C ALA A 219 26.70 -30.43 -19.51
N GLN A 220 25.80 -29.91 -18.66
CA GLN A 220 26.15 -28.92 -17.63
C GLN A 220 27.16 -29.48 -16.62
N SER A 221 26.96 -30.71 -16.12
CA SER A 221 27.91 -31.37 -15.22
C SER A 221 29.31 -31.52 -15.80
N LYS A 222 29.42 -31.78 -17.12
CA LYS A 222 30.71 -31.84 -17.85
C LYS A 222 31.39 -30.48 -17.89
N VAL A 223 30.65 -29.38 -18.05
CA VAL A 223 31.19 -28.02 -18.01
C VAL A 223 31.66 -27.67 -16.59
N ASP A 224 30.84 -27.96 -15.57
CA ASP A 224 31.18 -27.69 -14.17
C ASP A 224 32.47 -28.41 -13.75
N LYS A 225 32.67 -29.64 -14.23
CA LYS A 225 33.88 -30.44 -13.97
C LYS A 225 35.18 -29.81 -14.48
N LYS A 226 35.13 -28.89 -15.45
CA LYS A 226 36.30 -28.17 -15.98
C LYS A 226 36.76 -27.01 -15.08
N ARG A 227 35.89 -26.51 -14.20
CA ARG A 227 36.19 -25.40 -13.27
C ARG A 227 37.05 -25.86 -12.11
N ASP A 228 37.76 -24.93 -11.46
CA ASP A 228 38.50 -25.24 -10.23
C ASP A 228 37.55 -25.74 -9.12
N LYS A 229 38.07 -26.59 -8.21
CA LYS A 229 37.28 -27.19 -7.13
C LYS A 229 36.65 -26.14 -6.21
N LEU A 230 37.36 -25.05 -5.92
CA LEU A 230 36.91 -24.00 -5.02
C LEU A 230 35.88 -23.10 -5.69
N GLU A 231 36.13 -22.72 -6.94
CA GLU A 231 35.21 -21.95 -7.79
C GLU A 231 33.89 -22.70 -7.97
N ARG A 232 33.95 -24.00 -8.31
CA ARG A 232 32.76 -24.85 -8.46
C ARG A 232 31.93 -24.91 -7.19
N LYS A 233 32.55 -24.98 -6.01
CA LYS A 233 31.82 -24.93 -4.73
C LYS A 233 31.04 -23.63 -4.56
N VAL A 234 31.58 -22.51 -5.04
CA VAL A 234 30.91 -21.21 -4.98
C VAL A 234 29.72 -21.18 -5.93
N LEU A 235 29.94 -21.55 -7.18
CA LEU A 235 28.90 -21.58 -8.21
C LEU A 235 27.75 -22.55 -7.83
N ASP A 236 28.07 -23.76 -7.35
CA ASP A 236 27.08 -24.74 -6.87
C ASP A 236 26.19 -24.12 -5.77
N SER A 237 26.78 -23.37 -4.84
CA SER A 237 26.04 -22.74 -3.73
C SER A 237 25.19 -21.54 -4.15
N GLN A 238 25.65 -20.77 -5.15
CA GLN A 238 24.92 -19.62 -5.70
C GLN A 238 23.69 -20.09 -6.48
N GLU A 239 23.83 -21.15 -7.28
CA GLU A 239 22.73 -21.78 -7.99
C GLU A 239 21.74 -22.43 -7.01
N ARG A 240 22.21 -23.06 -5.92
CA ARG A 240 21.35 -23.54 -4.83
C ARG A 240 20.52 -22.41 -4.24
N ALA A 241 21.16 -21.31 -3.84
CA ALA A 241 20.47 -20.18 -3.24
C ALA A 241 19.46 -19.52 -4.18
N PHE A 242 19.72 -19.50 -5.50
CA PHE A 242 18.72 -19.10 -6.49
C PHE A 242 17.48 -19.99 -6.39
N TRP A 243 17.64 -21.31 -6.41
CA TRP A 243 16.50 -22.22 -6.29
C TRP A 243 15.81 -22.18 -4.92
N ASP A 244 16.53 -21.87 -3.85
CA ASP A 244 15.93 -21.68 -2.52
C ASP A 244 14.98 -20.47 -2.47
N VAL A 245 15.14 -19.47 -3.36
CA VAL A 245 14.17 -18.37 -3.53
C VAL A 245 12.95 -18.81 -4.34
N TYR A 246 13.16 -19.45 -5.49
CA TYR A 246 12.09 -19.75 -6.45
C TYR A 246 11.35 -21.07 -6.18
N ARG A 247 11.94 -21.96 -5.39
CA ARG A 247 11.41 -23.26 -4.97
C ARG A 247 11.74 -23.46 -3.47
N PRO A 248 11.20 -22.58 -2.59
CA PRO A 248 11.56 -22.55 -1.20
C PRO A 248 11.18 -23.83 -0.47
N MET A 249 11.89 -24.11 0.63
CA MET A 249 11.57 -25.22 1.52
C MET A 249 10.12 -25.09 2.04
N PRO A 250 9.36 -26.20 2.18
CA PRO A 250 7.99 -26.15 2.69
C PRO A 250 7.89 -25.42 4.04
N GLY A 251 6.96 -24.47 4.15
CA GLY A 251 6.77 -23.62 5.33
C GLY A 251 7.52 -22.29 5.31
N CYS A 252 8.47 -22.10 4.39
CA CYS A 252 9.07 -20.80 4.14
C CYS A 252 8.14 -19.90 3.30
N VAL A 253 8.22 -18.59 3.52
CA VAL A 253 7.49 -17.60 2.72
C VAL A 253 8.08 -17.56 1.32
N ASN A 254 7.24 -17.67 0.28
CA ASN A 254 7.66 -17.50 -1.09
C ASN A 254 7.70 -16.00 -1.44
N THR A 255 8.90 -15.42 -1.45
CA THR A 255 9.12 -13.99 -1.72
C THR A 255 8.86 -13.58 -3.18
N THR A 256 8.67 -14.56 -4.07
CA THR A 256 8.33 -14.33 -5.49
C THR A 256 6.84 -14.16 -5.72
N GLU A 257 5.99 -14.46 -4.72
CA GLU A 257 4.54 -14.29 -4.84
C GLU A 257 4.16 -12.80 -4.89
N MET A 258 3.44 -12.43 -5.96
CA MET A 258 2.98 -11.06 -6.16
C MET A 258 1.48 -10.95 -5.87
N ASP A 259 1.08 -9.88 -5.17
CA ASP A 259 -0.32 -9.53 -4.95
C ASP A 259 -1.08 -9.43 -6.29
N ILE A 260 -2.24 -10.06 -6.38
CA ILE A 260 -3.04 -10.12 -7.61
C ILE A 260 -3.40 -8.72 -8.15
N LYS A 261 -3.59 -7.72 -7.29
CA LYS A 261 -3.87 -6.33 -7.69
C LYS A 261 -2.65 -5.67 -8.33
N LYS A 262 -1.43 -6.05 -7.90
CA LYS A 262 -0.17 -5.60 -8.50
C LYS A 262 0.03 -6.27 -9.86
N ALA A 263 -0.16 -7.59 -9.95
CA ALA A 263 -0.06 -8.36 -11.18
C ALA A 263 -0.98 -7.79 -12.29
N CYS A 264 -2.26 -7.56 -11.97
CA CYS A 264 -3.23 -7.03 -12.93
C CYS A 264 -2.93 -5.60 -13.43
N ARG A 265 -2.13 -4.81 -12.71
CA ARG A 265 -1.73 -3.45 -13.14
C ARG A 265 -0.61 -3.50 -14.18
N THR A 266 0.28 -4.48 -14.10
CA THR A 266 1.37 -4.68 -15.04
C THR A 266 0.87 -5.03 -16.45
N TYR A 267 -0.27 -5.72 -16.55
CA TYR A 267 -0.88 -6.09 -17.84
C TYR A 267 -1.80 -5.02 -18.46
N LYS A 268 -2.06 -3.91 -17.76
CA LYS A 268 -2.75 -2.78 -18.38
C LYS A 268 -1.72 -1.96 -19.14
N PRO A 269 -1.87 -1.72 -20.45
CA PRO A 269 -0.98 -0.80 -21.15
C PRO A 269 -1.06 0.54 -20.45
N ILE A 270 0.01 0.90 -19.76
CA ILE A 270 0.15 2.20 -19.14
C ILE A 270 0.20 3.18 -20.31
N SER A 271 -0.94 3.81 -20.62
CA SER A 271 -0.90 5.09 -21.30
C SER A 271 -0.10 6.00 -20.38
N LYS A 272 1.18 6.21 -20.70
CA LYS A 272 2.11 7.03 -19.91
C LYS A 272 1.54 8.44 -19.78
N LEU A 273 0.74 8.67 -18.74
CA LEU A 273 0.41 10.00 -18.27
C LEU A 273 1.63 10.45 -17.48
N ASN A 274 2.59 11.07 -18.19
CA ASN A 274 3.80 11.63 -17.60
C ASN A 274 3.42 12.63 -16.49
N LYS A 275 3.42 12.18 -15.25
CA LYS A 275 3.55 13.03 -14.07
C LYS A 275 5.03 13.18 -13.76
N HIS A 276 5.73 14.01 -14.52
CA HIS A 276 6.99 14.61 -14.08
C HIS A 276 6.93 16.11 -14.37
N LEU A 277 6.46 16.87 -13.38
CA LEU A 277 6.79 18.29 -13.27
C LEU A 277 7.44 18.52 -11.90
N GLY A 278 8.75 18.70 -11.92
CA GLY A 278 9.61 18.97 -10.77
C GLY A 278 10.99 19.43 -11.24
N MET A 279 11.04 20.71 -11.63
CA MET A 279 12.17 21.67 -11.74
C MET A 279 13.62 21.24 -12.03
N THR A 280 14.20 21.99 -12.98
CA THR A 280 15.62 22.38 -13.17
C THR A 280 16.66 21.29 -13.41
N SER A 281 17.07 21.13 -14.66
CA SER A 281 18.48 21.11 -15.09
C SER A 281 18.52 21.36 -16.60
N THR A 282 19.27 22.39 -16.99
CA THR A 282 19.66 22.65 -18.37
C THR A 282 20.62 21.54 -18.80
N ASP A 283 20.15 20.60 -19.60
CA ASP A 283 21.01 19.82 -20.49
C ASP A 283 20.18 19.30 -21.66
N ILE A 284 20.70 19.52 -22.86
CA ILE A 284 20.11 19.10 -24.13
C ILE A 284 20.45 17.61 -24.34
N PRO A 285 19.47 16.72 -24.61
CA PRO A 285 19.75 15.47 -25.28
C PRO A 285 19.19 15.50 -26.70
N SER A 286 20.11 15.48 -27.64
CA SER A 286 19.88 15.11 -29.03
C SER A 286 19.52 13.62 -29.12
N HIS A 287 18.62 13.30 -30.06
CA HIS A 287 18.34 11.99 -30.68
C HIS A 287 17.02 11.27 -30.32
N SER A 288 16.19 11.16 -31.38
CA SER A 288 15.19 10.13 -31.70
C SER A 288 13.90 10.02 -30.88
N GLY A 289 13.03 11.02 -31.05
CA GLY A 289 11.72 10.83 -31.69
C GLY A 289 10.82 9.67 -31.24
N SER A 290 10.12 9.86 -30.12
CA SER A 290 8.76 9.36 -29.92
C SER A 290 7.98 10.37 -29.10
N PHE A 291 7.68 11.52 -29.69
CA PHE A 291 6.71 12.45 -29.12
C PHE A 291 5.33 11.81 -29.19
N SER A 292 4.86 11.28 -28.07
CA SER A 292 3.46 10.93 -27.87
C SER A 292 2.64 12.19 -28.13
N ILE A 293 1.89 12.22 -29.23
CA ILE A 293 0.96 13.30 -29.54
C ILE A 293 -0.14 13.25 -28.48
N SER A 294 0.01 14.03 -27.41
CA SER A 294 -1.07 14.29 -26.46
C SER A 294 -2.25 14.82 -27.26
N SER A 295 -3.39 14.12 -27.23
CA SER A 295 -4.56 14.54 -27.97
C SER A 295 -4.97 15.96 -27.55
N ILE A 296 -5.51 16.76 -28.47
CA ILE A 296 -6.03 18.10 -28.17
C ILE A 296 -7.06 18.02 -27.03
N GLU A 297 -7.83 16.93 -26.95
CA GLU A 297 -8.76 16.65 -25.85
C GLU A 297 -8.05 16.50 -24.49
N SER A 298 -6.91 15.79 -24.46
CA SER A 298 -6.09 15.65 -23.25
C SER A 298 -5.56 16.99 -22.76
N LEU A 299 -5.08 17.83 -23.67
CA LEU A 299 -4.57 19.16 -23.33
C LEU A 299 -5.69 20.07 -22.82
N ASN A 300 -6.88 20.03 -23.44
CA ASN A 300 -8.04 20.78 -22.97
C ASN A 300 -8.47 20.37 -21.56
N LYS A 301 -8.51 19.06 -21.27
CA LYS A 301 -8.79 18.55 -19.92
C LYS A 301 -7.74 19.00 -18.90
N GLU A 302 -6.48 19.03 -19.28
CA GLU A 302 -5.39 19.51 -18.42
C GLU A 302 -5.53 21.01 -18.13
N ILE A 303 -5.83 21.82 -19.14
CA ILE A 303 -6.08 23.26 -18.98
C ILE A 303 -7.26 23.50 -18.03
N GLU A 304 -8.37 22.78 -18.19
CA GLU A 304 -9.54 22.88 -17.31
C GLU A 304 -9.20 22.50 -15.86
N MET A 305 -8.45 21.41 -15.67
CA MET A 305 -7.96 20.98 -14.36
C MET A 305 -7.06 22.05 -13.72
N LEU A 306 -6.13 22.63 -14.48
CA LEU A 306 -5.21 23.66 -13.98
C LEU A 306 -5.95 24.96 -13.62
N LYS A 307 -6.92 25.38 -14.44
CA LYS A 307 -7.81 26.51 -14.11
C LYS A 307 -8.56 26.26 -12.80
N SER A 308 -9.18 25.08 -12.66
CA SER A 308 -9.87 24.70 -11.42
C SER A 308 -8.93 24.70 -10.20
N ARG A 309 -7.65 24.32 -10.37
CA ARG A 309 -6.66 24.39 -9.29
C ARG A 309 -6.25 25.82 -8.94
N LEU A 310 -6.18 26.71 -9.92
CA LEU A 310 -5.85 28.12 -9.72
C LEU A 310 -6.96 28.86 -8.96
N ASP A 311 -8.22 28.51 -9.22
CA ASP A 311 -9.38 29.11 -8.57
C ASP A 311 -9.52 28.69 -7.09
N ARG A 312 -8.83 27.62 -6.65
CA ARG A 312 -8.84 27.19 -5.26
C ARG A 312 -8.05 28.17 -4.38
N SER A 313 -8.75 28.79 -3.44
CA SER A 313 -8.13 29.60 -2.39
C SER A 313 -7.26 28.71 -1.49
N ASN A 314 -5.96 29.01 -1.46
CA ASN A 314 -5.00 28.28 -0.63
C ASN A 314 -4.72 29.04 0.67
N ILE A 315 -4.53 28.29 1.76
CA ILE A 315 -4.14 28.82 3.07
C ILE A 315 -2.61 28.72 3.18
N LYS A 316 -1.96 29.72 3.79
CA LYS A 316 -0.52 29.69 4.04
C LYS A 316 -0.15 28.47 4.89
N VAL A 317 0.95 27.79 4.54
CA VAL A 317 1.43 26.59 5.27
C VAL A 317 1.61 26.87 6.76
N SER A 318 2.15 28.03 7.15
CA SER A 318 2.28 28.41 8.56
C SER A 318 0.95 28.38 9.32
N LYS A 319 -0.14 28.87 8.70
CA LYS A 319 -1.47 28.85 9.29
C LYS A 319 -2.09 27.46 9.34
N VAL A 320 -1.81 26.63 8.34
CA VAL A 320 -2.22 25.21 8.35
C VAL A 320 -1.48 24.47 9.47
N SER A 321 -0.17 24.66 9.61
CA SER A 321 0.63 24.06 10.67
C SER A 321 0.19 24.49 12.05
N GLU A 322 0.00 25.80 12.29
CA GLU A 322 -0.54 26.33 13.55
C GLU A 322 -1.90 25.68 13.90
N ALA A 323 -2.80 25.56 12.93
CA ALA A 323 -4.12 24.95 13.15
C ALA A 323 -4.05 23.44 13.46
N LEU A 324 -3.19 22.69 12.77
CA LEU A 324 -3.00 21.26 13.01
C LEU A 324 -2.34 20.98 14.36
N ILE A 325 -1.36 21.79 14.76
CA ILE A 325 -0.72 21.70 16.08
C ILE A 325 -1.73 22.01 17.17
N ALA A 326 -2.47 23.11 17.05
CA ALA A 326 -3.50 23.49 18.03
C ALA A 326 -4.59 22.41 18.15
N TYR A 327 -5.00 21.79 17.03
CA TYR A 327 -5.91 20.65 17.06
C TYR A 327 -5.28 19.47 17.81
N PHE A 328 -4.04 19.09 17.52
CA PHE A 328 -3.36 18.02 18.25
C PHE A 328 -3.30 18.30 19.76
N GLU A 329 -2.84 19.48 20.17
CA GLU A 329 -2.74 19.89 21.58
C GLU A 329 -4.10 19.87 22.29
N GLN A 330 -5.19 20.19 21.59
CA GLN A 330 -6.54 20.16 22.13
C GLN A 330 -7.04 18.73 22.38
N TYR A 331 -6.67 17.77 21.54
CA TYR A 331 -7.17 16.39 21.60
C TYR A 331 -6.18 15.39 22.23
N VAL A 332 -4.92 15.76 22.48
CA VAL A 332 -3.91 14.85 23.07
C VAL A 332 -4.33 14.32 24.44
N GLU A 333 -5.04 15.13 25.25
CA GLU A 333 -5.60 14.68 26.54
C GLU A 333 -6.63 13.56 26.37
N TYR A 334 -7.23 13.40 25.18
CA TYR A 334 -8.27 12.42 24.87
C TYR A 334 -7.74 11.20 24.10
N ASP A 335 -6.47 11.19 23.72
CA ASP A 335 -5.85 10.10 22.98
C ASP A 335 -5.29 9.03 23.94
N PRO A 336 -5.84 7.80 23.97
CA PRO A 336 -5.38 6.73 24.86
C PRO A 336 -3.95 6.26 24.60
N PHE A 337 -3.35 6.58 23.45
CA PHE A 337 -1.95 6.27 23.15
C PHE A 337 -0.97 7.22 23.83
N PHE A 338 -1.38 8.47 24.08
CA PHE A 338 -0.53 9.48 24.72
C PHE A 338 -0.84 9.64 26.20
N ILE A 339 -2.12 9.66 26.57
CA ILE A 339 -2.57 9.91 27.94
C ILE A 339 -3.46 8.76 28.39
N GLN A 340 -3.07 8.11 29.49
CA GLN A 340 -3.87 7.01 30.05
C GLN A 340 -5.25 7.54 30.47
N PRO A 341 -6.35 6.89 30.02
CA PRO A 341 -7.68 7.25 30.46
C PRO A 341 -7.87 7.00 31.97
N GLU A 342 -8.90 7.62 32.55
CA GLU A 342 -9.28 7.45 33.96
C GLU A 342 -9.56 5.98 34.32
N PHE A 343 -10.18 5.25 33.40
CA PHE A 343 -10.29 3.80 33.45
C PHE A 343 -9.16 3.18 32.62
N THR A 344 -8.61 2.05 33.10
CA THR A 344 -7.54 1.34 32.38
C THR A 344 -7.98 0.97 30.97
N ASN A 345 -7.07 1.11 30.00
CA ASN A 345 -7.32 0.73 28.62
C ASN A 345 -7.70 -0.76 28.53
N PRO A 346 -8.90 -1.11 28.05
CA PRO A 346 -9.37 -2.50 27.97
C PRO A 346 -8.44 -3.43 27.20
N TRP A 347 -7.70 -2.92 26.21
CA TRP A 347 -6.74 -3.70 25.42
C TRP A 347 -5.46 -4.09 26.19
N ILE A 348 -5.21 -3.45 27.34
CA ILE A 348 -4.04 -3.69 28.18
C ILE A 348 -4.44 -4.47 29.45
N SER A 349 -5.60 -4.15 30.03
CA SER A 349 -6.04 -4.74 31.29
C SER A 349 -7.05 -5.87 31.16
N ASP A 350 -7.52 -6.18 29.93
CA ASP A 350 -8.62 -7.12 29.66
C ASP A 350 -9.91 -6.82 30.46
N ASN A 351 -10.08 -5.56 30.90
CA ASN A 351 -11.24 -5.09 31.64
C ASN A 351 -12.10 -4.14 30.77
N PRO A 352 -13.35 -4.49 30.43
CA PRO A 352 -14.22 -3.67 29.57
C PRO A 352 -14.87 -2.48 30.28
N GLU A 353 -14.60 -2.26 31.57
CA GLU A 353 -15.25 -1.23 32.40
C GLU A 353 -15.23 0.17 31.74
N MET A 354 -14.13 0.57 31.10
CA MET A 354 -14.07 1.83 30.35
C MET A 354 -15.19 1.97 29.31
N TRP A 355 -15.39 0.93 28.49
CA TRP A 355 -16.43 0.92 27.45
C TRP A 355 -17.84 0.86 28.05
N GLU A 356 -18.02 0.12 29.15
CA GLU A 356 -19.29 0.03 29.85
C GLU A 356 -19.71 1.38 30.42
N GLN A 357 -18.78 2.14 31.01
CA GLN A 357 -19.03 3.47 31.53
C GLN A 357 -19.41 4.46 30.42
N GLU A 358 -18.70 4.43 29.28
CA GLU A 358 -19.03 5.25 28.11
C GLU A 358 -20.42 4.94 27.55
N LYS A 359 -20.79 3.65 27.49
CA LYS A 359 -22.09 3.18 26.97
C LYS A 359 -23.25 3.47 27.92
N LEU A 360 -23.07 3.22 29.21
CA LEU A 360 -24.12 3.36 30.21
C LEU A 360 -24.44 4.81 30.52
N ALA A 361 -23.47 5.72 30.36
CA ALA A 361 -23.65 7.16 30.55
C ALA A 361 -24.29 7.57 31.89
N LYS A 362 -24.20 6.70 32.91
CA LYS A 362 -24.82 6.92 34.22
C LYS A 362 -24.20 8.11 34.96
N GLU A 363 -22.89 8.27 34.80
CA GLU A 363 -22.15 9.44 35.24
C GLU A 363 -21.41 10.03 34.04
N ILE A 364 -21.63 11.32 33.78
CA ILE A 364 -21.02 12.01 32.65
C ILE A 364 -19.76 12.68 33.18
N SER A 365 -18.60 12.17 32.75
CA SER A 365 -17.32 12.70 33.20
C SER A 365 -17.13 14.15 32.75
N THR A 366 -16.47 14.96 33.58
CA THR A 366 -16.13 16.35 33.24
C THR A 366 -15.24 16.40 32.00
N ARG A 367 -14.37 15.41 31.81
CA ARG A 367 -13.56 15.21 30.59
C ARG A 367 -14.44 15.13 29.34
N ARG A 368 -15.49 14.29 29.35
CA ARG A 368 -16.45 14.18 28.24
C ARG A 368 -17.17 15.51 27.97
N VAL A 369 -17.62 16.21 29.01
CA VAL A 369 -18.32 17.51 28.87
C VAL A 369 -17.41 18.59 28.30
N LYS A 370 -16.14 18.67 28.73
CA LYS A 370 -15.17 19.65 28.20
C LYS A 370 -15.03 19.57 26.68
N ARG A 371 -15.08 18.36 26.13
CA ARG A 371 -14.99 18.10 24.69
C ARG A 371 -16.12 18.74 23.90
N TRP A 372 -17.33 18.84 24.49
CA TRP A 372 -18.45 19.55 23.86
C TRP A 372 -18.16 21.03 23.60
N GLY A 373 -17.24 21.64 24.36
CA GLY A 373 -16.81 23.02 24.18
C GLY A 373 -15.85 23.24 23.01
N PHE A 374 -15.27 22.18 22.44
CA PHE A 374 -14.27 22.29 21.38
C PHE A 374 -14.90 22.75 20.06
N SER A 375 -16.08 22.22 19.73
CA SER A 375 -16.83 22.64 18.56
C SER A 375 -18.29 22.19 18.66
N LEU A 376 -19.17 22.85 17.89
CA LEU A 376 -20.55 22.40 17.74
C LEU A 376 -20.63 20.95 17.23
N GLN A 377 -19.69 20.52 16.40
CA GLN A 377 -19.64 19.14 15.89
C GLN A 377 -19.43 18.15 17.03
N GLU A 378 -18.51 18.43 17.95
CA GLU A 378 -18.25 17.58 19.12
C GLU A 378 -19.48 17.47 20.02
N LEU A 379 -20.18 18.59 20.25
CA LEU A 379 -21.44 18.59 21.00
C LEU A 379 -22.53 17.75 20.31
N LEU A 380 -22.69 17.87 18.99
CA LEU A 380 -23.75 17.16 18.24
C LEU A 380 -23.44 15.68 18.02
N GLN A 381 -22.17 15.28 17.95
CA GLN A 381 -21.75 13.89 17.84
C GLN A 381 -22.00 13.12 19.14
N ASP A 382 -21.91 13.78 20.30
CA ASP A 382 -22.25 13.19 21.58
C ASP A 382 -23.77 13.08 21.75
N PRO A 383 -24.35 11.88 21.95
CA PRO A 383 -25.80 11.74 22.12
C PRO A 383 -26.37 12.55 23.28
N ILE A 384 -25.63 12.67 24.38
CA ILE A 384 -26.06 13.40 25.58
C ILE A 384 -25.86 14.90 25.39
N GLY A 385 -24.72 15.28 24.81
CA GLY A 385 -24.44 16.68 24.46
C GLY A 385 -25.53 17.25 23.55
N ARG A 386 -25.88 16.50 22.50
CA ARG A 386 -26.99 16.80 21.61
C ARG A 386 -28.33 16.91 22.34
N GLU A 387 -28.68 15.95 23.20
CA GLU A 387 -29.93 16.01 23.97
C GLU A 387 -30.00 17.27 24.86
N GLN A 388 -28.89 17.63 25.51
CA GLN A 388 -28.81 18.85 26.30
C GLN A 388 -28.96 20.11 25.44
N PHE A 389 -28.36 20.11 24.26
CA PHE A 389 -28.47 21.22 23.33
C PHE A 389 -29.91 21.39 22.81
N ILE A 390 -30.61 20.29 22.48
CA ILE A 390 -32.04 20.31 22.13
C ILE A 390 -32.86 20.95 23.26
N ARG A 391 -32.67 20.51 24.50
CA ARG A 391 -33.38 21.07 25.67
C ARG A 391 -33.08 22.55 25.89
N PHE A 392 -31.87 23.00 25.57
CA PHE A 392 -31.50 24.41 25.62
C PHE A 392 -32.25 25.21 24.55
N LEU A 393 -32.27 24.71 23.30
CA LEU A 393 -32.98 25.35 22.20
C LEU A 393 -34.50 25.39 22.42
N ASP A 394 -35.09 24.35 23.01
CA ASP A 394 -36.51 24.30 23.35
C ASP A 394 -36.90 25.40 24.35
N LYS A 395 -36.04 25.71 25.32
CA LYS A 395 -36.26 26.82 26.28
C LYS A 395 -36.22 28.19 25.61
N GLU A 396 -35.44 28.32 24.54
CA GLU A 396 -35.32 29.55 23.76
C GLU A 396 -36.24 29.57 22.53
N PHE A 397 -37.09 28.55 22.36
CA PHE A 397 -37.97 28.38 21.20
C PHE A 397 -37.22 28.50 19.85
N SER A 398 -36.03 27.89 19.76
CA SER A 398 -35.12 27.96 18.59
C SER A 398 -34.64 26.58 18.10
N GLY A 399 -35.43 25.54 18.33
CA GLY A 399 -35.10 24.15 18.01
C GLY A 399 -35.23 23.78 16.52
N GLU A 400 -35.90 24.59 15.71
CA GLU A 400 -36.17 24.35 14.28
C GLU A 400 -34.88 24.19 13.45
N ASN A 401 -33.86 24.99 13.77
CA ASN A 401 -32.58 24.99 13.06
C ASN A 401 -31.83 23.65 13.23
N LEU A 402 -31.86 23.10 14.44
CA LEU A 402 -31.23 21.81 14.71
C LEU A 402 -32.01 20.67 14.06
N LYS A 403 -33.34 20.68 14.17
CA LYS A 403 -34.21 19.67 13.55
C LYS A 403 -34.03 19.61 12.03
N PHE A 404 -33.99 20.77 11.38
CA PHE A 404 -33.68 20.85 9.94
C PHE A 404 -32.29 20.26 9.63
N TRP A 405 -31.26 20.67 10.38
CA TRP A 405 -29.91 20.18 10.14
C TRP A 405 -29.80 18.65 10.31
N GLU A 406 -30.47 18.09 11.33
CA GLU A 406 -30.55 16.65 11.57
C GLU A 406 -31.30 15.91 10.47
N ALA A 407 -32.43 16.45 10.00
CA ALA A 407 -33.18 15.88 8.89
C ALA A 407 -32.33 15.84 7.60
N VAL A 408 -31.50 16.85 7.37
CA VAL A 408 -30.53 16.85 6.25
C VAL A 408 -29.40 15.83 6.48
N GLN A 409 -28.91 15.63 7.71
CA GLN A 409 -27.94 14.55 7.97
C GLN A 409 -28.56 13.16 7.77
N GLU A 410 -29.81 12.97 8.17
CA GLU A 410 -30.57 11.74 7.93
C GLU A 410 -30.73 11.48 6.44
N LEU A 411 -31.14 12.49 5.65
CA LEU A 411 -31.26 12.38 4.20
C LEU A 411 -29.98 11.80 3.55
N LYS A 412 -28.81 12.19 4.05
CA LYS A 412 -27.50 11.73 3.54
C LYS A 412 -27.20 10.27 3.88
N THR A 413 -27.89 9.63 4.81
CA THR A 413 -27.69 8.21 5.14
C THR A 413 -28.77 7.30 4.56
N LEU A 414 -29.88 7.87 4.05
CA LEU A 414 -30.99 7.11 3.50
C LEU A 414 -30.65 6.34 2.21
N PRO A 415 -31.31 5.19 1.97
CA PRO A 415 -31.29 4.50 0.69
C PRO A 415 -31.81 5.37 -0.45
N GLN A 416 -31.25 5.23 -1.66
CA GLN A 416 -31.60 6.06 -2.82
C GLN A 416 -33.12 6.11 -3.12
N LYS A 417 -33.85 5.04 -2.84
CA LYS A 417 -35.32 4.95 -3.03
C LYS A 417 -36.13 5.88 -2.12
N GLU A 418 -35.60 6.27 -0.96
CA GLU A 418 -36.29 7.10 0.04
C GLU A 418 -35.89 8.58 -0.05
N VAL A 419 -34.76 8.88 -0.72
CA VAL A 419 -34.22 10.24 -0.90
C VAL A 419 -35.28 11.20 -1.42
N GLN A 420 -35.99 10.83 -2.48
CA GLN A 420 -36.99 11.71 -3.09
C GLN A 420 -38.13 12.10 -2.13
N ASN A 421 -38.61 11.13 -1.34
CA ASN A 421 -39.69 11.36 -0.39
C ASN A 421 -39.20 12.24 0.76
N LYS A 422 -38.01 11.94 1.31
CA LYS A 422 -37.43 12.72 2.40
C LYS A 422 -37.09 14.15 1.98
N VAL A 423 -36.64 14.35 0.73
CA VAL A 423 -36.42 15.70 0.20
C VAL A 423 -37.71 16.53 0.20
N ASN A 424 -38.82 15.94 -0.25
CA ASN A 424 -40.10 16.62 -0.27
C ASN A 424 -40.62 16.91 1.14
N GLU A 425 -40.42 15.97 2.08
CA GLU A 425 -40.75 16.14 3.51
C GLU A 425 -39.98 17.33 4.11
N ILE A 426 -38.65 17.36 3.96
CA ILE A 426 -37.80 18.45 4.46
C ILE A 426 -38.19 19.79 3.85
N TRP A 427 -38.46 19.83 2.54
CA TRP A 427 -38.91 21.05 1.88
C TRP A 427 -40.22 21.54 2.49
N ASN A 428 -41.23 20.68 2.58
CA ASN A 428 -42.56 21.05 3.08
C ASN A 428 -42.55 21.41 4.57
N GLU A 429 -41.65 20.84 5.37
CA GLU A 429 -41.59 21.11 6.81
C GLU A 429 -40.87 22.43 7.12
N TYR A 430 -39.77 22.76 6.42
CA TYR A 430 -38.84 23.82 6.83
C TYR A 430 -38.68 24.99 5.86
N LEU A 431 -38.90 24.79 4.55
CA LEU A 431 -38.56 25.80 3.52
C LEU A 431 -39.74 26.18 2.61
N GLY A 432 -40.77 25.35 2.51
CA GLY A 432 -41.94 25.60 1.67
C GLY A 432 -42.71 26.85 2.08
N PRO A 433 -43.52 27.42 1.17
CA PRO A 433 -44.33 28.62 1.47
C PRO A 433 -45.31 28.41 2.64
N ASP A 434 -45.77 27.17 2.81
CA ASP A 434 -46.69 26.75 3.89
C ASP A 434 -45.96 25.88 4.93
N ALA A 435 -44.66 26.11 5.14
CA ALA A 435 -43.84 25.33 6.06
C ALA A 435 -44.39 25.34 7.49
N SER A 436 -44.53 24.16 8.08
CA SER A 436 -45.00 24.01 9.47
C SER A 436 -43.99 24.46 10.51
N CYS A 437 -42.69 24.42 10.17
CA CYS A 437 -41.58 24.80 11.04
C CYS A 437 -40.52 25.60 10.25
N PRO A 438 -40.86 26.83 9.77
CA PRO A 438 -40.00 27.58 8.87
C PRO A 438 -38.67 27.98 9.53
N ILE A 439 -37.55 27.74 8.85
CA ILE A 439 -36.22 28.15 9.30
C ILE A 439 -35.81 29.50 8.71
N ASN A 440 -34.95 30.22 9.43
CA ASN A 440 -34.39 31.48 8.93
C ASN A 440 -33.18 31.22 8.03
N VAL A 441 -33.31 31.52 6.75
CA VAL A 441 -32.28 31.30 5.72
C VAL A 441 -32.19 32.53 4.83
N ASP A 442 -30.97 32.88 4.43
CA ASP A 442 -30.76 33.99 3.51
C ASP A 442 -31.32 33.70 2.09
N CYS A 443 -31.71 34.76 1.39
CA CYS A 443 -32.35 34.68 0.06
C CYS A 443 -31.50 33.87 -0.95
N GLN A 444 -30.17 34.00 -0.91
CA GLN A 444 -29.29 33.32 -1.84
C GLN A 444 -29.30 31.80 -1.60
N SER A 445 -29.14 31.36 -0.34
CA SER A 445 -29.21 29.93 0.01
C SER A 445 -30.58 29.32 -0.32
N TYR A 446 -31.67 30.07 -0.10
CA TYR A 446 -33.02 29.62 -0.44
C TYR A 446 -33.20 29.37 -1.95
N GLU A 447 -32.82 30.33 -2.80
CA GLU A 447 -32.96 30.21 -4.25
C GLU A 447 -32.07 29.11 -4.84
N LEU A 448 -30.86 28.92 -4.31
CA LEU A 448 -29.97 27.85 -4.74
C LEU A 448 -30.55 26.47 -4.41
N THR A 449 -31.07 26.29 -3.20
CA THR A 449 -31.73 25.04 -2.80
C THR A 449 -32.95 24.78 -3.68
N LYS A 450 -33.78 25.79 -3.93
CA LYS A 450 -34.92 25.69 -4.86
C LYS A 450 -34.52 25.27 -6.27
N LYS A 451 -33.39 25.76 -6.77
CA LYS A 451 -32.82 25.33 -8.06
C LYS A 451 -32.37 23.87 -8.03
N HIS A 452 -31.70 23.42 -6.96
CA HIS A 452 -31.27 22.02 -6.81
C HIS A 452 -32.45 21.06 -6.73
N LEU A 453 -33.57 21.47 -6.13
CA LEU A 453 -34.80 20.68 -6.06
C LEU A 453 -35.46 20.40 -7.42
N GLN A 454 -35.02 21.04 -8.51
CA GLN A 454 -35.43 20.62 -9.87
C GLN A 454 -34.97 19.20 -10.20
N LYS A 455 -33.85 18.76 -9.61
CA LYS A 455 -33.35 17.39 -9.70
C LYS A 455 -32.93 16.91 -8.30
N PRO A 456 -33.90 16.44 -7.50
CA PRO A 456 -33.66 16.06 -6.12
C PRO A 456 -32.59 14.97 -5.99
N ASP A 457 -31.63 15.24 -5.12
CA ASP A 457 -30.57 14.33 -4.73
C ASP A 457 -30.25 14.49 -3.24
N ARG A 458 -29.24 13.76 -2.80
CA ARG A 458 -28.82 13.64 -1.40
C ARG A 458 -28.16 14.93 -0.86
N TRP A 459 -27.83 15.86 -1.75
CA TRP A 459 -27.00 17.04 -1.47
C TRP A 459 -27.75 18.35 -1.74
N CYS A 460 -29.05 18.27 -2.09
CA CYS A 460 -29.87 19.44 -2.42
C CYS A 460 -29.88 20.53 -1.36
N PHE A 461 -29.81 20.14 -0.08
CA PHE A 461 -29.84 21.06 1.07
C PHE A 461 -28.46 21.42 1.62
N ASP A 462 -27.34 21.03 1.00
CA ASP A 462 -26.00 21.20 1.58
C ASP A 462 -25.67 22.66 1.89
N ILE A 463 -26.04 23.56 0.98
CA ILE A 463 -25.79 24.99 1.12
C ILE A 463 -26.59 25.54 2.30
N THR A 464 -27.89 25.25 2.36
CA THR A 464 -28.76 25.68 3.46
C THR A 464 -28.36 25.05 4.79
N ALA A 465 -28.02 23.77 4.82
CA ALA A 465 -27.57 23.10 6.04
C ALA A 465 -26.24 23.66 6.56
N ALA A 466 -25.31 24.03 5.67
CA ALA A 466 -24.08 24.71 6.05
C ALA A 466 -24.35 26.10 6.64
N HIS A 467 -25.29 26.85 6.04
CA HIS A 467 -25.73 28.15 6.55
C HIS A 467 -26.33 28.03 7.96
N VAL A 468 -27.30 27.14 8.13
CA VAL A 468 -27.97 26.89 9.43
C VAL A 468 -26.98 26.39 10.49
N TYR A 469 -26.05 25.51 10.11
CA TYR A 469 -24.98 25.06 11.01
C TYR A 469 -24.09 26.20 11.46
N HIS A 470 -23.70 27.11 10.55
CA HIS A 470 -22.91 28.28 10.91
C HIS A 470 -23.67 29.24 11.83
N LEU A 471 -24.96 29.47 11.54
CA LEU A 471 -25.84 30.27 12.38
C LEU A 471 -25.87 29.73 13.82
N MET A 472 -26.19 28.43 13.98
CA MET A 472 -26.17 27.77 15.28
C MET A 472 -24.79 27.85 15.95
N LYS A 473 -23.70 27.64 15.20
CA LYS A 473 -22.33 27.70 15.72
C LYS A 473 -21.98 29.09 16.25
N SER A 474 -22.37 30.16 15.55
CA SER A 474 -22.06 31.53 15.94
C SER A 474 -22.95 32.05 17.08
N ASP A 475 -24.21 31.61 17.15
CA ASP A 475 -25.20 32.15 18.10
C ASP A 475 -25.59 31.14 19.19
N SER A 476 -26.52 30.22 18.90
CA SER A 476 -27.11 29.31 19.90
C SER A 476 -26.06 28.47 20.64
N TYR A 477 -25.05 27.94 19.94
CA TYR A 477 -23.95 27.19 20.54
C TYR A 477 -23.09 28.07 21.46
N SER A 478 -22.72 29.27 21.00
CA SER A 478 -21.97 30.24 21.81
C SER A 478 -22.74 30.68 23.07
N ARG A 479 -24.07 30.76 23.00
CA ARG A 479 -24.94 31.02 24.15
C ARG A 479 -25.06 29.80 25.07
N TYR A 480 -25.21 28.60 24.51
CA TYR A 480 -25.23 27.34 25.25
C TYR A 480 -23.98 27.15 26.12
N LEU A 481 -22.78 27.37 25.58
CA LEU A 481 -21.52 27.25 26.36
C LEU A 481 -21.40 28.25 27.51
N ARG A 482 -22.13 29.37 27.46
CA ARG A 482 -22.18 30.37 28.54
C ARG A 482 -23.33 30.14 29.53
N SER A 483 -24.28 29.27 29.18
CA SER A 483 -25.47 28.99 29.96
C SER A 483 -25.16 28.20 31.23
N GLU A 484 -26.02 28.34 32.24
CA GLU A 484 -25.94 27.52 33.45
C GLU A 484 -26.20 26.04 33.16
N MET A 485 -26.87 25.69 32.04
CA MET A 485 -27.07 24.29 31.64
C MET A 485 -25.74 23.59 31.32
N TYR A 486 -24.83 24.25 30.61
CA TYR A 486 -23.50 23.68 30.33
C TYR A 486 -22.59 23.71 31.57
N LYS A 487 -22.61 24.82 32.33
CA LYS A 487 -21.79 24.96 33.56
C LYS A 487 -22.19 23.97 34.67
N ASP A 488 -23.47 23.66 34.82
CA ASP A 488 -23.95 22.65 35.77
C ASP A 488 -23.35 21.26 35.46
N PHE A 489 -23.27 20.87 34.18
CA PHE A 489 -22.63 19.62 33.76
C PHE A 489 -21.11 19.66 33.91
N LEU A 490 -20.47 20.78 33.56
CA LEU A 490 -19.03 20.95 33.66
C LEU A 490 -18.54 20.92 35.12
N SER A 491 -19.34 21.44 36.05
CA SER A 491 -19.07 21.42 37.50
C SER A 491 -19.37 20.07 38.18
N GLY A 492 -19.89 19.09 37.44
CA GLY A 492 -20.31 17.81 38.01
C GLY A 492 -21.50 17.94 38.97
N SER A 493 -22.30 19.01 38.84
CA SER A 493 -23.43 19.26 39.73
C SER A 493 -24.47 18.14 39.56
N LYS A 494 -24.57 17.29 40.60
CA LYS A 494 -25.48 16.16 40.73
C LYS A 494 -26.96 16.59 40.80
N LYS A 495 -27.49 17.28 39.80
CA LYS A 495 -28.93 17.37 39.62
C LYS A 495 -29.36 16.08 38.93
N LYS A 496 -29.77 15.09 39.72
CA LYS A 496 -30.50 13.91 39.27
C LYS A 496 -31.51 14.36 38.22
N THR A 497 -31.24 14.08 36.96
CA THR A 497 -32.21 14.30 35.90
C THR A 497 -33.27 13.23 36.13
N SER A 498 -34.28 13.57 36.94
CA SER A 498 -35.43 12.70 37.15
C SER A 498 -36.12 12.60 35.80
N VAL A 499 -35.90 11.48 35.11
CA VAL A 499 -36.74 11.04 34.00
C VAL A 499 -38.11 10.72 34.61
N LYS A 500 -38.91 11.75 34.89
CA LYS A 500 -40.33 11.55 35.20
C LYS A 500 -41.02 11.26 33.87
N GLY A 501 -41.21 9.97 33.64
CA GLY A 501 -42.03 9.44 32.58
C GLY A 501 -43.39 10.11 32.54
N ILE A 502 -43.83 10.34 31.31
CA ILE A 502 -45.17 10.72 30.90
C ILE A 502 -46.16 9.78 31.63
N ARG A 503 -46.88 10.29 32.63
CA ARG A 503 -48.08 9.61 33.14
C ARG A 503 -49.22 9.92 32.17
N SER A 504 -49.64 8.89 31.44
CA SER A 504 -50.90 8.92 30.70
C SER A 504 -52.04 9.20 31.68
N ILE A 505 -52.80 10.25 31.42
CA ILE A 505 -54.12 10.45 32.01
C ILE A 505 -55.04 9.42 31.35
N VAL A 506 -55.31 8.33 32.06
CA VAL A 506 -56.52 7.53 31.85
C VAL A 506 -57.16 7.37 33.22
N SER A 507 -58.22 8.14 33.43
CA SER A 507 -59.11 8.01 34.57
C SER A 507 -59.94 6.74 34.44
N PHE A 508 -59.80 5.82 35.40
CA PHE A 508 -60.77 4.75 35.62
C PHE A 508 -61.50 4.99 36.93
N SER A 509 -62.82 5.11 36.80
CA SER A 509 -63.80 5.28 37.88
C SER A 509 -64.37 3.92 38.26
N GLY A 510 -64.43 3.61 39.57
CA GLY A 510 -65.24 2.54 40.17
C GLY A 510 -64.61 1.13 40.10
N ARG A 511 -64.79 0.21 41.04
CA ARG A 511 -65.67 0.08 42.22
C ARG A 511 -64.96 -0.82 43.24
N ARG A 512 -65.36 -0.69 44.51
CA ARG A 512 -65.08 -1.64 45.60
C ARG A 512 -65.65 -3.01 45.23
N ASP A 513 -64.99 -4.08 45.67
CA ASP A 513 -65.65 -5.07 46.52
C ASP A 513 -64.62 -5.87 47.34
N THR A 514 -65.14 -6.36 48.46
CA THR A 514 -64.54 -6.92 49.67
C THR A 514 -64.05 -8.37 49.55
N ALA A 515 -63.25 -8.77 50.56
CA ALA A 515 -63.29 -10.05 51.30
C ALA A 515 -62.06 -10.98 51.17
N THR A 516 -61.31 -11.03 52.29
CA THR A 516 -60.79 -12.22 53.00
C THR A 516 -60.20 -13.39 52.23
N SER A 517 -58.90 -13.65 52.40
CA SER A 517 -58.38 -14.55 53.46
C SER A 517 -56.88 -14.34 53.62
#